data_AF-A0A2N2D4U1-F1
#
_entry.id   AF-A0A2N2D4U1-F1
#
_cell.length_a   1.000
_cell.length_b   1.000
_cell.length_c   1.000
_cell.angle_alpha   90.00
_cell.angle_beta   90.00
_cell.angle_gamma   90.00
#
_symmetry.space_group_name_H-M   'P 1'
#
loop_
_entity.id
_entity.type
_entity.pdbx_description
1 polymer ?
#
loop_
_entity_poly.entity_id
_entity_poly.type
_entity_poly.pdbx_seq_one_letter_code
_entity_poly.pdbx_strand_id
1 'polypeptide(L)'
;MLLSKHLRLLLFVTSGWGLFVLIGWPSYYQTWSLKWLLYFCCAVYLLVGIYIFTRVKQCRSNRLIYGLWLAFYITVPLLFYDYLYINFIRLEPFDLLNRFWFLSIFYITPWIQALLLFFYIKTEKISGKLWFVLGFMFFILAEFLKNQWAIFDAGFFDTKLSISMLEAALRYSIYGTVVSLSFLSFIRIVSKVVRKKS
;
A
#
# COMPACT_ATOMS: atom_id res chain seq x y z
N MET A 1 -9.44 21.54 -3.36
CA MET A 1 -8.13 21.68 -4.04
C MET A 1 -8.38 22.40 -5.37
N LEU A 2 -7.37 22.97 -6.03
CA LEU A 2 -7.56 23.58 -7.35
C LEU A 2 -7.80 22.48 -8.41
N LEU A 3 -8.63 22.76 -9.42
CA LEU A 3 -8.95 21.82 -10.51
C LEU A 3 -7.69 21.24 -11.18
N SER A 4 -6.67 22.08 -11.42
CA SER A 4 -5.39 21.64 -11.99
C SER A 4 -4.66 20.58 -11.16
N LYS A 5 -4.82 20.59 -9.83
CA LYS A 5 -4.26 19.56 -8.94
C LYS A 5 -5.03 18.25 -9.05
N HIS A 6 -6.36 18.33 -9.15
CA HIS A 6 -7.22 17.16 -9.35
C HIS A 6 -6.89 16.46 -10.68
N LEU A 7 -6.78 17.22 -11.77
CA LEU A 7 -6.40 16.70 -13.08
C LEU A 7 -5.00 16.07 -13.07
N ARG A 8 -4.02 16.71 -12.42
CA ARG A 8 -2.66 16.15 -12.31
C ARG A 8 -2.64 14.83 -11.54
N LEU A 9 -3.43 14.72 -10.47
CA LEU A 9 -3.56 13.48 -9.71
C LEU A 9 -4.22 12.39 -10.55
N LEU A 10 -5.30 12.73 -11.25
CA LEU A 10 -5.98 11.78 -12.13
C LEU A 10 -5.02 11.24 -13.19
N LEU A 11 -4.34 12.12 -13.94
CA LEU A 11 -3.35 11.71 -14.96
C LEU A 11 -2.24 10.84 -14.39
N PHE A 12 -1.73 11.17 -13.19
CA PHE A 12 -0.72 10.36 -12.52
C PHE A 12 -1.23 8.95 -12.21
N VAL A 13 -2.45 8.83 -11.67
CA VAL A 13 -3.05 7.53 -11.33
C VAL A 13 -3.42 6.74 -12.57
N THR A 14 -3.96 7.39 -13.61
CA THR A 14 -4.22 6.77 -14.91
C THR A 14 -2.94 6.22 -15.55
N SER A 15 -1.85 6.97 -15.49
CA SER A 15 -0.55 6.52 -16.01
C SER A 15 -0.01 5.34 -15.21
N GLY A 16 -0.11 5.42 -13.88
CA GLY A 16 0.22 4.30 -12.98
C GLY A 16 -0.57 3.05 -13.33
N TRP A 17 -1.89 3.17 -13.43
CA TRP A 17 -2.78 2.08 -13.84
C TRP A 17 -2.40 1.48 -15.20
N GLY A 18 -2.09 2.31 -16.20
CA GLY A 18 -1.64 1.82 -17.50
C GLY A 18 -0.38 0.96 -17.39
N LEU A 19 0.59 1.37 -16.57
CA LEU A 19 1.77 0.54 -16.27
C LEU A 19 1.41 -0.75 -15.55
N PHE A 20 0.46 -0.72 -14.60
CA PHE A 20 -0.05 -1.93 -13.94
C PHE A 20 -0.66 -2.91 -14.94
N VAL A 21 -1.45 -2.43 -15.90
CA VAL A 21 -2.04 -3.29 -16.93
C VAL A 21 -0.96 -3.93 -17.80
N LEU A 22 0.02 -3.13 -18.22
CA LEU A 22 1.13 -3.62 -19.06
C LEU A 22 1.99 -4.67 -18.35
N ILE A 23 2.31 -4.47 -17.07
CA ILE A 23 3.10 -5.44 -16.29
C ILE A 23 2.31 -6.73 -16.05
N GLY A 24 0.99 -6.63 -15.83
CA GLY A 24 0.13 -7.77 -15.59
C GLY A 24 -0.27 -8.54 -16.84
N TRP A 25 0.03 -8.02 -18.04
CA TRP A 25 -0.39 -8.62 -19.30
C TRP A 25 0.25 -10.00 -19.53
N PRO A 26 -0.46 -10.98 -20.13
CA PRO A 26 -1.87 -10.93 -20.62
C PRO A 26 -2.91 -11.33 -19.56
N SER A 27 -2.49 -12.00 -18.48
CA SER A 27 -3.40 -12.67 -17.54
C SER A 27 -3.82 -11.81 -16.35
N TYR A 28 -3.44 -10.53 -16.34
CA TYR A 28 -3.59 -9.61 -15.21
C TYR A 28 -3.10 -10.22 -13.90
N TYR A 29 -1.83 -10.64 -13.89
CA TYR A 29 -1.15 -11.26 -12.75
C TYR A 29 -1.68 -12.64 -12.29
N GLN A 30 -2.76 -13.18 -12.88
CA GLN A 30 -3.34 -14.45 -12.44
C GLN A 30 -2.42 -15.67 -12.59
N THR A 31 -1.43 -15.61 -13.48
CA THR A 31 -0.44 -16.67 -13.68
C THR A 31 0.80 -16.51 -12.79
N TRP A 32 0.91 -15.40 -12.05
CA TRP A 32 2.06 -15.18 -11.20
C TRP A 32 1.99 -16.11 -9.99
N SER A 33 3.14 -16.67 -9.62
CA SER A 33 3.24 -17.37 -8.34
C SER A 33 2.87 -16.41 -7.21
N LEU A 34 2.22 -16.94 -6.16
CA LEU A 34 1.82 -16.17 -4.98
C LEU A 34 2.98 -15.33 -4.41
N LYS A 35 4.19 -15.90 -4.33
CA LYS A 35 5.40 -15.22 -3.86
C LYS A 35 5.73 -13.95 -4.66
N TRP A 36 5.71 -14.03 -5.99
CA TRP A 36 5.98 -12.88 -6.87
C TRP A 36 4.91 -11.81 -6.76
N LEU A 37 3.64 -12.21 -6.74
CA LEU A 37 2.52 -11.29 -6.55
C LEU A 37 2.65 -10.51 -5.25
N LEU A 38 3.13 -11.16 -4.19
CA LEU A 38 3.29 -10.55 -2.88
C LEU A 38 4.47 -9.59 -2.81
N TYR A 39 5.61 -9.91 -3.43
CA TYR A 39 6.70 -8.95 -3.58
C TYR A 39 6.26 -7.72 -4.37
N PHE A 40 5.48 -7.92 -5.42
CA PHE A 40 4.92 -6.83 -6.20
C PHE A 40 3.96 -5.97 -5.37
N CYS A 41 3.02 -6.58 -4.65
CA CYS A 41 2.15 -5.86 -3.72
C CYS A 41 2.96 -5.05 -2.71
N CYS A 42 4.00 -5.62 -2.10
CA CYS A 42 4.85 -4.92 -1.14
C CYS A 42 5.58 -3.72 -1.77
N ALA A 43 6.12 -3.90 -2.98
CA ALA A 43 6.84 -2.84 -3.70
C ALA A 43 5.90 -1.67 -4.03
N VAL A 44 4.73 -1.96 -4.58
CA VAL A 44 3.69 -0.96 -4.88
C VAL A 44 3.25 -0.24 -3.61
N TYR A 45 2.98 -1.00 -2.55
CA TYR A 45 2.56 -0.48 -1.26
C TYR A 45 3.59 0.53 -0.73
N LEU A 46 4.89 0.18 -0.78
CA LEU A 46 5.98 1.07 -0.36
C LEU A 46 6.02 2.36 -1.21
N LEU A 47 5.92 2.24 -2.53
CA LEU A 47 5.94 3.38 -3.45
C LEU A 47 4.77 4.35 -3.21
N VAL A 48 3.56 3.81 -3.03
CA VAL A 48 2.37 4.60 -2.70
C VAL A 48 2.52 5.28 -1.34
N GLY A 49 3.07 4.57 -0.35
CA GLY A 49 3.32 5.12 0.98
C GLY A 49 4.32 6.28 0.95
N ILE A 50 5.42 6.15 0.21
CA ILE A 50 6.40 7.21 0.00
C ILE A 50 5.75 8.40 -0.71
N TYR A 51 4.93 8.15 -1.74
CA TYR A 51 4.21 9.20 -2.45
C TYR A 51 3.26 9.97 -1.52
N ILE A 52 2.40 9.29 -0.77
CA ILE A 52 1.48 9.92 0.19
C ILE A 52 2.28 10.69 1.25
N PHE A 53 3.32 10.09 1.83
CA PHE A 53 4.13 10.73 2.86
C PHE A 53 4.76 12.04 2.37
N THR A 54 5.43 12.01 1.22
CA THR A 54 6.10 13.19 0.65
C THR A 54 5.10 14.30 0.35
N ARG A 55 3.94 13.97 -0.21
CA ARG A 55 2.90 14.94 -0.55
C ARG A 55 2.21 15.52 0.68
N VAL A 56 1.88 14.69 1.67
CA VAL A 56 1.27 15.15 2.94
C VAL A 56 2.26 16.02 3.73
N LYS A 57 3.54 15.67 3.74
CA LYS A 57 4.58 16.45 4.43
C LYS A 57 4.75 17.86 3.84
N GLN A 58 4.61 18.00 2.52
CA GLN A 58 4.63 19.31 1.84
C GLN A 58 3.41 20.18 2.18
N CYS A 59 2.34 19.59 2.71
CA CYS A 59 1.12 20.31 3.07
C CYS A 59 1.27 20.97 4.46
N ARG A 60 1.06 22.29 4.54
CA ARG A 60 1.20 23.06 5.80
C ARG A 60 -0.05 22.98 6.68
N SER A 61 -1.25 22.96 6.09
CA SER A 61 -2.54 22.92 6.79
C SER A 61 -3.38 21.74 6.30
N ASN A 62 -4.31 21.24 7.13
CA ASN A 62 -5.26 20.20 6.75
C ASN A 62 -4.63 18.91 6.16
N ARG A 63 -3.46 18.52 6.70
CA ARG A 63 -2.68 17.33 6.26
C ARG A 63 -3.52 16.06 6.15
N LEU A 64 -4.42 15.83 7.11
CA LEU A 64 -5.31 14.66 7.11
C LEU A 64 -6.25 14.67 5.91
N ILE A 65 -6.99 15.77 5.71
CA ILE A 65 -7.91 15.94 4.59
C ILE A 65 -7.16 15.77 3.26
N TYR A 66 -5.96 16.36 3.15
CA TYR A 66 -5.14 16.21 1.97
C TYR A 66 -4.70 14.76 1.73
N GLY A 67 -4.29 14.04 2.78
CA GLY A 67 -3.96 12.62 2.70
C GLY A 67 -5.15 11.75 2.26
N LEU A 68 -6.34 12.02 2.81
CA LEU A 68 -7.57 11.33 2.41
C LEU A 68 -7.95 11.59 0.95
N TRP A 69 -7.74 12.82 0.46
CA TRP A 69 -7.92 13.11 -0.97
C TRP A 69 -6.93 12.33 -1.84
N LEU A 70 -5.66 12.22 -1.43
CA LEU A 70 -4.70 11.38 -2.16
C LEU A 70 -5.15 9.91 -2.18
N ALA A 71 -5.57 9.37 -1.04
CA ALA A 71 -6.11 8.01 -0.97
C ALA A 71 -7.29 7.83 -1.93
N PHE A 72 -8.28 8.73 -1.87
CA PHE A 72 -9.43 8.73 -2.76
C PHE A 72 -9.04 8.73 -4.25
N TYR A 73 -8.15 9.65 -4.66
CA TYR A 73 -7.72 9.74 -6.06
C TYR A 73 -6.88 8.56 -6.52
N ILE A 74 -6.18 7.88 -5.62
CA ILE A 74 -5.42 6.67 -5.95
C ILE A 74 -6.38 5.48 -6.07
N THR A 75 -7.35 5.33 -5.18
CA THR A 75 -8.15 4.09 -5.09
C THR A 75 -9.38 4.11 -6.00
N VAL A 76 -10.12 5.22 -6.05
CA VAL A 76 -11.43 5.24 -6.73
C VAL A 76 -11.29 5.20 -8.25
N PRO A 77 -10.45 6.03 -8.89
CA PRO A 77 -10.18 5.90 -10.32
C PRO A 77 -9.59 4.54 -10.69
N LEU A 78 -8.67 4.00 -9.88
CA LEU A 78 -8.05 2.70 -10.09
C LEU A 78 -9.09 1.57 -10.09
N LEU A 79 -9.97 1.53 -9.08
CA LEU A 79 -11.08 0.59 -9.00
C LEU A 79 -11.99 0.69 -10.22
N PHE A 80 -12.31 1.90 -10.66
CA PHE A 80 -13.14 2.11 -11.84
C PHE A 80 -12.46 1.60 -13.11
N TYR A 81 -11.17 1.88 -13.30
CA TYR A 81 -10.42 1.38 -14.45
C TYR A 81 -10.28 -0.14 -14.45
N ASP A 82 -10.04 -0.75 -13.29
CA ASP A 82 -9.95 -2.20 -13.14
C ASP A 82 -11.29 -2.88 -13.42
N TYR A 83 -12.39 -2.32 -12.93
CA TYR A 83 -13.73 -2.77 -13.26
C TYR A 83 -13.99 -2.73 -14.77
N LEU A 84 -13.63 -1.61 -15.42
CA LEU A 84 -13.82 -1.46 -16.86
C LEU A 84 -12.96 -2.46 -17.65
N TYR A 85 -11.68 -2.56 -17.29
CA TYR A 85 -10.74 -3.43 -17.99
C TYR A 85 -11.10 -4.91 -17.84
N ILE A 86 -11.44 -5.36 -16.63
CA ILE A 86 -11.78 -6.76 -16.38
C ILE A 86 -13.10 -7.14 -17.06
N ASN A 87 -14.16 -6.36 -16.89
CA ASN A 87 -15.47 -6.72 -17.44
C ASN A 87 -15.56 -6.53 -18.96
N PHE A 88 -15.01 -5.43 -19.51
CA PHE A 88 -15.23 -5.08 -20.91
C PHE A 88 -14.08 -5.47 -21.83
N ILE A 89 -12.84 -5.49 -21.34
CA ILE A 89 -11.66 -5.82 -22.17
C ILE A 89 -11.29 -7.30 -22.01
N ARG A 90 -11.22 -7.80 -20.76
CA ARG A 90 -10.93 -9.22 -20.52
C ARG A 90 -12.14 -10.13 -20.62
N LEU A 91 -13.35 -9.58 -20.60
CA LEU A 91 -14.61 -10.33 -20.62
C LEU A 91 -14.70 -11.35 -19.47
N GLU A 92 -14.13 -11.00 -18.31
CA GLU A 92 -14.14 -11.83 -17.10
C GLU A 92 -15.08 -11.22 -16.06
N PRO A 93 -15.77 -12.02 -15.24
CA PRO A 93 -16.55 -11.48 -14.14
C PRO A 93 -15.61 -10.76 -13.16
N PHE A 94 -15.98 -9.53 -12.77
CA PHE A 94 -15.28 -8.78 -11.74
C PHE A 94 -15.51 -9.37 -10.34
N ASP A 95 -14.85 -10.50 -10.08
CA ASP A 95 -14.82 -11.15 -8.77
C ASP A 95 -13.60 -10.66 -7.97
N LEU A 96 -13.79 -9.50 -7.33
CA LEU A 96 -12.72 -8.80 -6.63
C LEU A 96 -12.17 -9.59 -5.44
N LEU A 97 -13.02 -10.30 -4.69
CA LEU A 97 -12.61 -10.92 -3.44
C LEU A 97 -12.01 -12.31 -3.65
N ASN A 98 -12.35 -12.99 -4.74
CA ASN A 98 -11.78 -14.31 -5.02
C ASN A 98 -10.70 -14.24 -6.09
N ARG A 99 -11.06 -13.88 -7.32
CA ARG A 99 -10.13 -13.97 -8.46
C ARG A 99 -9.10 -12.84 -8.47
N PHE A 100 -9.49 -11.66 -8.02
CA PHE A 100 -8.67 -10.46 -8.02
C PHE A 100 -8.38 -9.91 -6.62
N TRP A 101 -8.30 -10.81 -5.62
CA TRP A 101 -8.15 -10.45 -4.20
C TRP A 101 -7.00 -9.46 -3.94
N PHE A 102 -5.90 -9.56 -4.70
CA PHE A 102 -4.75 -8.66 -4.59
C PHE A 102 -5.09 -7.20 -4.93
N LEU A 103 -6.08 -6.95 -5.79
CA LEU A 103 -6.56 -5.60 -6.08
C LEU A 103 -7.26 -4.96 -4.88
N SER A 104 -7.98 -5.77 -4.09
CA SER A 104 -8.65 -5.26 -2.88
C SER A 104 -7.67 -4.65 -1.88
N ILE A 105 -6.45 -5.20 -1.80
CA ILE A 105 -5.35 -4.66 -1.00
C ILE A 105 -5.02 -3.24 -1.46
N PHE A 106 -4.87 -3.03 -2.77
CA PHE A 106 -4.54 -1.72 -3.34
C PHE A 106 -5.64 -0.68 -3.14
N TYR A 107 -6.89 -1.09 -2.92
CA TYR A 107 -7.99 -0.17 -2.65
C TYR A 107 -8.10 0.23 -1.18
N ILE A 108 -7.67 -0.62 -0.25
CA ILE A 108 -7.74 -0.34 1.19
C ILE A 108 -6.46 0.36 1.66
N THR A 109 -5.32 -0.05 1.11
CA THR A 109 -3.97 0.39 1.48
C THR A 109 -3.81 1.91 1.58
N PRO A 110 -4.15 2.71 0.56
CA PRO A 110 -3.87 4.15 0.58
C PRO A 110 -4.61 4.88 1.72
N TRP A 111 -5.78 4.38 2.12
CA TRP A 111 -6.56 4.94 3.23
C TRP A 111 -5.86 4.71 4.57
N ILE A 112 -5.42 3.47 4.81
CA ILE A 112 -4.66 3.12 6.01
C ILE A 112 -3.35 3.93 6.07
N GLN A 113 -2.62 3.99 4.96
CA GLN A 113 -1.38 4.76 4.87
C GLN A 113 -1.62 6.26 5.13
N ALA A 114 -2.63 6.86 4.51
CA ALA A 114 -2.94 8.27 4.70
C ALA A 114 -3.19 8.62 6.17
N LEU A 115 -3.97 7.80 6.87
CA LEU A 115 -4.24 7.97 8.31
C LEU A 115 -2.97 7.84 9.15
N LEU A 116 -2.23 6.75 8.97
CA LEU A 116 -1.04 6.47 9.78
C LEU A 116 0.08 7.47 9.53
N LEU A 117 0.28 7.88 8.27
CA LEU A 117 1.28 8.89 7.91
C LEU A 117 0.90 10.27 8.45
N PHE A 118 -0.40 10.60 8.51
CA PHE A 118 -0.84 11.82 9.18
C PHE A 118 -0.45 11.80 10.67
N PHE A 119 -0.74 10.72 11.39
CA PHE A 119 -0.33 10.59 12.80
C PHE A 119 1.20 10.59 12.96
N TYR A 120 1.91 9.95 12.04
CA TYR A 120 3.37 9.92 11.99
C TYR A 120 3.98 11.31 11.85
N ILE A 121 3.40 12.16 11.01
CA ILE A 121 3.87 13.53 10.80
C ILE A 121 3.45 14.42 11.96
N LYS A 122 2.23 14.27 12.49
CA LYS A 122 1.74 15.06 13.64
C LYS A 122 2.59 14.83 14.89
N THR A 123 3.14 13.63 15.05
CA THR A 123 4.04 13.27 16.13
C THR A 123 5.48 13.76 15.92
N GLU A 124 5.70 14.82 15.14
CA GLU A 124 7.03 15.41 14.89
C GLU A 124 7.80 15.83 16.15
N LYS A 125 7.11 15.98 17.29
CA LYS A 125 7.70 16.21 18.63
C LYS A 125 8.29 14.96 19.29
N ILE A 126 8.07 13.77 18.74
CA ILE A 126 8.57 12.51 19.30
C ILE A 126 10.10 12.39 19.11
N SER A 127 10.78 11.96 20.16
CA SER A 127 12.24 11.79 20.19
C SER A 127 12.71 10.74 19.16
N GLY A 128 13.95 10.89 18.65
CA GLY A 128 14.52 9.93 17.70
C GLY A 128 14.57 8.49 18.25
N LYS A 129 14.69 8.33 19.57
CA LYS A 129 14.70 7.03 20.26
C LYS A 129 13.35 6.32 20.12
N LEU A 130 12.24 7.01 20.33
CA LEU A 130 10.91 6.40 20.22
C LEU A 130 10.59 6.01 18.76
N TRP A 131 11.08 6.78 17.78
CA TRP A 131 10.98 6.41 16.37
C TRP A 131 11.75 5.14 16.01
N PHE A 132 12.92 4.93 16.61
CA PHE A 132 13.66 3.68 16.47
C PHE A 132 12.89 2.51 17.09
N VAL A 133 12.33 2.69 18.30
CA VAL A 133 11.50 1.66 18.95
C VAL A 133 10.28 1.33 18.10
N LEU A 134 9.55 2.33 17.60
CA LEU A 134 8.39 2.11 16.72
C LEU A 134 8.78 1.40 15.43
N GLY A 135 9.86 1.85 14.76
CA GLY A 135 10.36 1.20 13.56
C GLY A 135 10.78 -0.25 13.80
N PHE A 136 11.41 -0.53 14.95
CA PHE A 136 11.82 -1.87 15.35
C PHE A 136 10.61 -2.75 15.72
N MET A 137 9.62 -2.21 16.43
CA MET A 137 8.36 -2.91 16.71
C MET A 137 7.61 -3.25 15.42
N PHE A 138 7.56 -2.32 14.47
CA PHE A 138 6.99 -2.58 13.16
C PHE A 138 7.81 -3.64 12.41
N PHE A 139 9.14 -3.61 12.46
CA PHE A 139 9.96 -4.65 11.85
C PHE A 139 9.72 -6.04 12.48
N ILE A 140 9.67 -6.14 13.81
CA ILE A 140 9.34 -7.39 14.52
C ILE A 140 7.95 -7.86 14.11
N LEU A 141 6.97 -6.96 14.05
CA LEU A 141 5.62 -7.30 13.63
C LEU A 141 5.61 -7.78 12.16
N ALA A 142 6.41 -7.20 11.29
CA ALA A 142 6.57 -7.66 9.92
C ALA A 142 7.17 -9.08 9.88
N GLU A 143 8.28 -9.33 10.56
CA GLU A 143 8.88 -10.68 10.61
C GLU A 143 7.96 -11.70 11.29
N PHE A 144 7.21 -11.31 12.32
CA PHE A 144 6.17 -12.15 12.92
C PHE A 144 5.09 -12.50 11.91
N LEU A 145 4.54 -11.51 11.20
CA LEU A 145 3.52 -11.72 10.16
C LEU A 145 4.06 -12.58 9.01
N LYS A 146 5.34 -12.44 8.65
CA LYS A 146 6.04 -13.29 7.68
C LYS A 146 6.29 -14.71 8.20
N ASN A 147 6.50 -14.92 9.50
CA ASN A 147 6.63 -16.29 10.04
C ASN A 147 5.26 -16.96 10.16
N GLN A 148 4.22 -16.21 10.53
CA GLN A 148 2.82 -16.67 10.42
C GLN A 148 2.46 -17.00 8.97
N TRP A 149 3.14 -16.39 8.00
CA TRP A 149 3.00 -16.69 6.58
C TRP A 149 3.57 -18.05 6.18
N ALA A 150 4.65 -18.53 6.78
CA ALA A 150 5.17 -19.87 6.45
C ALA A 150 4.13 -20.97 6.78
N ILE A 151 3.32 -20.74 7.82
CA ILE A 151 2.16 -21.55 8.18
C ILE A 151 1.00 -21.34 7.19
N PHE A 152 0.90 -20.13 6.63
CA PHE A 152 -0.12 -19.75 5.64
C PHE A 152 0.12 -20.34 4.24
N ASP A 153 1.35 -20.40 3.73
CA ASP A 153 1.65 -21.04 2.43
C ASP A 153 1.26 -22.54 2.47
N ALA A 154 1.39 -23.17 3.64
CA ALA A 154 0.92 -24.53 3.87
C ALA A 154 -0.61 -24.64 3.96
N GLY A 155 -1.31 -23.60 4.42
CA GLY A 155 -2.77 -23.58 4.63
C GLY A 155 -3.61 -22.99 3.48
N PHE A 156 -3.04 -22.09 2.66
CA PHE A 156 -3.77 -21.35 1.61
C PHE A 156 -4.24 -22.27 0.46
N PHE A 157 -3.52 -23.37 0.24
CA PHE A 157 -3.91 -24.44 -0.69
C PHE A 157 -4.39 -25.72 0.04
N ASP A 158 -4.34 -25.74 1.37
CA ASP A 158 -4.89 -26.85 2.15
C ASP A 158 -6.37 -26.57 2.41
N THR A 159 -7.23 -27.34 1.75
CA THR A 159 -8.69 -27.21 1.82
C THR A 159 -9.25 -27.38 3.24
N LYS A 160 -8.43 -27.83 4.20
CA LYS A 160 -8.80 -28.00 5.61
C LYS A 160 -8.66 -26.73 6.46
N LEU A 161 -7.87 -25.74 6.05
CA LEU A 161 -7.67 -24.48 6.77
C LEU A 161 -8.21 -23.32 5.91
N SER A 162 -9.54 -23.22 5.83
CA SER A 162 -10.23 -22.21 5.00
C SER A 162 -10.11 -20.80 5.60
N ILE A 163 -8.93 -20.18 5.49
CA ILE A 163 -8.80 -18.75 5.70
C ILE A 163 -9.46 -18.06 4.50
N SER A 164 -10.41 -17.16 4.74
CA SER A 164 -11.10 -16.45 3.66
C SER A 164 -10.11 -15.54 2.90
N MET A 165 -10.29 -15.39 1.58
CA MET A 165 -9.42 -14.52 0.77
C MET A 165 -9.48 -13.05 1.23
N LEU A 166 -10.61 -12.61 1.79
CA LEU A 166 -10.76 -11.31 2.43
C LEU A 166 -9.82 -11.16 3.63
N GLU A 167 -9.74 -12.19 4.47
CA GLU A 167 -8.85 -12.19 5.62
C GLU A 167 -7.37 -12.14 5.21
N ALA A 168 -7.01 -12.86 4.14
CA ALA A 168 -5.68 -12.77 3.54
C ALA A 168 -5.37 -11.34 3.08
N ALA A 169 -6.28 -10.73 2.31
CA ALA A 169 -6.12 -9.36 1.82
C ALA A 169 -5.98 -8.32 2.95
N LEU A 170 -6.76 -8.46 4.03
CA LEU A 170 -6.65 -7.59 5.21
C LEU A 170 -5.30 -7.76 5.90
N ARG A 171 -4.85 -8.99 6.12
CA ARG A 171 -3.54 -9.29 6.73
C ARG A 171 -2.38 -8.74 5.89
N TYR A 172 -2.44 -8.85 4.56
CA TYR A 172 -1.43 -8.26 3.68
C TYR A 172 -1.43 -6.73 3.70
N SER A 173 -2.62 -6.13 3.74
CA SER A 173 -2.75 -4.67 3.88
C SER A 173 -2.06 -4.21 5.17
N ILE A 174 -2.26 -4.92 6.28
CA ILE A 174 -1.58 -4.64 7.56
C ILE A 174 -0.06 -4.84 7.43
N TYR A 175 0.40 -5.96 6.86
CA TYR A 175 1.83 -6.23 6.67
C TYR A 175 2.55 -5.15 5.86
N GLY A 176 2.02 -4.80 4.68
CA GLY A 176 2.61 -3.75 3.84
C GLY A 176 2.65 -2.40 4.58
N THR A 177 1.62 -2.10 5.38
CA THR A 177 1.55 -0.91 6.22
C THR A 177 2.75 -0.82 7.14
N VAL A 178 2.97 -1.91 7.86
CA VAL A 178 4.00 -2.06 8.87
C VAL A 178 5.39 -1.93 8.24
N VAL A 179 5.64 -2.57 7.09
CA VAL A 179 6.90 -2.45 6.34
C VAL A 179 7.16 -1.00 5.92
N SER A 180 6.15 -0.31 5.41
CA SER A 180 6.28 1.09 4.97
C SER A 180 6.62 2.03 6.12
N LEU A 181 5.94 1.87 7.26
CA LEU A 181 6.23 2.67 8.46
C LEU A 181 7.63 2.39 9.02
N SER A 182 8.07 1.13 8.99
CA SER A 182 9.43 0.74 9.38
C SER A 182 10.48 1.45 8.53
N PHE A 183 10.32 1.39 7.21
CA PHE A 183 11.23 2.02 6.25
C PHE A 183 11.29 3.54 6.40
N LEU A 184 10.13 4.20 6.53
CA LEU A 184 10.06 5.65 6.75
C LEU A 184 10.68 6.06 8.09
N SER A 185 10.48 5.25 9.14
CA SER A 185 11.14 5.46 10.44
C SER A 185 12.66 5.37 10.32
N PHE A 186 13.18 4.39 9.58
CA PHE A 186 14.61 4.24 9.31
C PHE A 186 15.19 5.45 8.58
N ILE A 187 14.57 5.89 7.47
CA ILE A 187 15.00 7.09 6.72
C ILE A 187 15.06 8.33 7.64
N ARG A 188 14.07 8.48 8.52
CA ARG A 188 14.02 9.61 9.46
C ARG A 188 15.17 9.57 10.47
N ILE A 189 15.57 8.40 10.94
CA ILE A 189 16.69 8.24 11.86
C ILE A 189 18.00 8.59 11.16
N VAL A 190 18.24 8.01 9.98
CA VAL A 190 19.44 8.29 9.17
C VAL A 190 19.56 9.79 8.87
N SER A 191 18.48 10.43 8.42
CA SER A 191 18.50 11.87 8.13
C SER A 191 18.76 12.76 9.35
N LYS A 192 18.32 12.38 10.55
CA LYS A 192 18.66 13.09 11.80
C LYS A 192 20.13 12.91 12.19
N VAL A 193 20.69 11.72 12.00
CA VAL A 193 22.11 11.45 12.29
C VAL A 193 23.01 12.25 11.36
N VAL A 194 22.69 12.29 10.07
CA VAL A 194 23.44 13.07 9.06
C VAL A 194 23.43 14.57 9.39
N ARG A 195 22.26 15.15 9.72
CA ARG A 195 22.13 16.59 10.05
C ARG A 195 22.85 17.03 11.33
N LYS A 196 23.17 16.12 12.26
CA LYS A 196 23.93 16.46 13.46
C LYS A 196 25.44 16.57 13.21
N LYS A 197 25.92 16.02 12.08
CA LYS A 197 27.34 16.04 11.71
C LYS A 197 27.71 17.22 10.80
N SER A 198 26.72 17.91 10.23
CA SER A 198 26.86 19.13 9.43
C SER A 198 26.63 20.36 10.29
#